data_AF-A0A949Z3F1-F1
#
_entry.id   AF-A0A949Z3F1-F1
#
_cell.length_a   1.000
_cell.length_b   1.000
_cell.length_c   1.000
_cell.angle_alpha   90.00
_cell.angle_beta   90.00
_cell.angle_gamma   90.00
#
_symmetry.space_group_name_H-M   'P 1'
#
loop_
_entity.id
_entity.type
_entity.pdbx_description
1 polymer ?
#
loop_
_entity_poly.entity_id
_entity_poly.type
_entity_poly.pdbx_seq_one_letter_code
_entity_poly.pdbx_strand_id
1 'polypeptide(L)'
;MTEFSANVQNIEIREALHHFTVGGPLGSLLDADHDALGDGRMLAFETEHLLQLDERGAVPVLLYLFRRIEQRLDGSPTLILLDEAWSYLQHELFRERLKDWLKTMRRRNAAVVLATQQISDLANSGIADIVLENCATKILLPNSEARTPNSRAFYNQIGLNERELDLIELSIPKKHYYMTSNLGRRLVDLGVGRVALSWVGVNGREERKLVETMIGRHSHGWRTEWLRLKGLHEWANYLGSLENENEEISTWASA
;
A
#
# COMPACT_ATOMS: atom_id res chain seq x y z
N MET A 1 10.06 -17.99 21.15
CA MET A 1 9.82 -19.31 20.52
C MET A 1 10.93 -20.30 20.83
N THR A 2 12.21 -19.91 20.80
CA THR A 2 13.33 -20.75 21.27
C THR A 2 13.10 -21.36 22.65
N GLU A 3 12.68 -20.54 23.63
CA GLU A 3 12.41 -21.03 24.99
C GLU A 3 11.31 -22.10 25.04
N PHE A 4 10.23 -21.91 24.29
CA PHE A 4 9.15 -22.89 24.22
C PHE A 4 9.63 -24.21 23.58
N SER A 5 10.39 -24.13 22.49
CA SER A 5 10.95 -25.29 21.79
C SER A 5 11.90 -26.11 22.68
N ALA A 6 12.65 -25.46 23.58
CA ALA A 6 13.51 -26.13 24.55
C ALA A 6 12.74 -26.91 25.62
N ASN A 7 11.53 -26.47 25.98
CA ASN A 7 10.75 -27.03 27.08
C ASN A 7 9.66 -28.03 26.63
N VAL A 8 9.25 -27.99 25.36
CA VAL A 8 8.19 -28.87 24.85
C VAL A 8 8.68 -30.33 24.80
N GLN A 9 7.90 -31.24 25.39
CA GLN A 9 8.23 -32.67 25.44
C GLN A 9 7.86 -33.41 24.16
N ASN A 10 7.00 -32.83 23.33
CA ASN A 10 6.60 -33.41 22.05
C ASN A 10 7.67 -33.12 20.98
N ILE A 11 8.27 -34.21 20.47
CA ILE A 11 9.35 -34.15 19.48
C ILE A 11 8.88 -33.54 18.16
N GLU A 12 7.68 -33.90 17.68
CA GLU A 12 7.14 -33.37 16.41
C GLU A 12 6.94 -31.85 16.46
N ILE A 13 6.44 -31.34 17.60
CA ILE A 13 6.27 -29.89 17.81
C ILE A 13 7.63 -29.20 17.85
N ARG A 14 8.61 -29.78 18.55
CA ARG A 14 9.96 -29.22 18.65
C ARG A 14 10.64 -29.14 17.28
N GLU A 15 10.54 -30.20 16.49
CA GLU A 15 11.11 -30.24 15.12
C GLU A 15 10.42 -29.24 14.19
N ALA A 16 9.09 -29.13 14.26
CA ALA A 16 8.34 -28.16 13.47
C ALA A 16 8.74 -26.71 13.81
N LEU A 17 8.96 -26.40 15.09
CA LEU A 17 9.31 -25.05 15.54
C LEU A 17 10.79 -24.72 15.38
N HIS A 18 11.69 -25.71 15.37
CA HIS A 18 13.15 -25.51 15.28
C HIS A 18 13.53 -24.55 14.15
N HIS A 19 12.86 -24.67 13.00
CA HIS A 19 13.11 -23.84 11.82
C HIS A 19 12.98 -22.33 12.08
N PHE A 20 12.07 -21.95 12.98
CA PHE A 20 11.78 -20.56 13.34
C PHE A 20 12.47 -20.11 14.64
N THR A 21 13.19 -21.00 15.33
CA THR A 21 13.98 -20.60 16.51
C THR A 21 15.21 -19.79 16.12
N VAL A 22 15.82 -19.04 17.04
CA VAL A 22 17.08 -18.31 16.83
C VAL A 22 18.19 -19.20 16.24
N GLY A 23 18.24 -20.49 16.60
CA GLY A 23 19.19 -21.45 16.06
C GLY A 23 18.81 -22.04 14.68
N GLY A 24 17.61 -21.76 14.20
CA GLY A 24 17.09 -22.18 12.91
C GLY A 24 17.32 -21.16 11.80
N PRO A 25 17.19 -21.57 10.53
CA PRO A 25 17.44 -20.70 9.37
C PRO A 25 16.48 -19.51 9.26
N LEU A 26 15.31 -19.56 9.91
CA LEU A 26 14.30 -18.49 9.89
C LEU A 26 14.10 -17.81 11.26
N GLY A 27 15.06 -17.95 12.17
CA GLY A 27 14.99 -17.37 13.52
C GLY A 27 14.75 -15.86 13.55
N SER A 28 15.22 -15.14 12.53
CA SER A 28 15.06 -13.69 12.43
C SER A 28 13.63 -13.23 12.10
N LEU A 29 12.73 -14.14 11.72
CA LEU A 29 11.38 -13.76 11.29
C LEU A 29 10.39 -13.65 12.44
N LEU A 30 10.34 -14.68 13.30
CA LEU A 30 9.25 -14.88 14.26
C LEU A 30 9.74 -15.13 15.70
N ASP A 31 11.05 -15.14 15.95
CA ASP A 31 11.61 -15.37 17.28
C ASP A 31 12.29 -14.12 17.83
N ALA A 32 11.46 -13.22 18.35
CA ALA A 32 11.88 -12.00 19.04
C ALA A 32 11.28 -11.93 20.45
N ASP A 33 11.96 -11.24 21.36
CA ASP A 33 11.47 -11.03 22.74
C ASP A 33 10.19 -10.17 22.76
N HIS A 34 10.10 -9.23 21.83
CA HIS A 34 8.99 -8.28 21.73
C HIS A 34 8.56 -8.15 20.27
N ASP A 35 7.27 -7.98 20.05
CA ASP A 35 6.76 -7.63 18.74
C ASP A 35 7.03 -6.16 18.43
N ALA A 36 7.69 -5.90 17.30
CA ALA A 36 8.05 -4.57 16.84
C ALA A 36 7.02 -3.95 15.87
N LEU A 37 5.85 -4.57 15.68
CA LEU A 37 4.74 -3.98 14.92
C LEU A 37 4.24 -2.69 15.59
N GLY A 38 4.79 -1.53 15.18
CA GLY A 38 4.52 -0.23 15.79
C GLY A 38 3.03 0.17 15.80
N ASP A 39 2.62 1.05 16.70
CA ASP A 39 1.21 1.46 16.91
C ASP A 39 0.77 2.70 16.10
N GLY A 40 1.51 3.02 15.04
CA GLY A 40 1.20 4.15 14.16
C GLY A 40 -0.10 3.98 13.38
N ARG A 41 -0.70 5.12 12.97
CA ARG A 41 -1.88 5.14 12.08
C ARG A 41 -1.60 4.64 10.65
N MET A 42 -0.32 4.65 10.25
CA MET A 42 0.14 4.12 8.98
C MET A 42 1.22 3.08 9.26
N LEU A 43 1.00 1.87 8.73
CA LEU A 43 1.98 0.80 8.75
C LEU A 43 2.26 0.38 7.31
N ALA A 44 3.53 0.16 7.03
CA ALA A 44 3.98 -0.38 5.75
C ALA A 44 4.84 -1.62 6.03
N PHE A 45 4.54 -2.70 5.32
CA PHE A 45 5.30 -3.95 5.36
C PHE A 45 6.03 -4.09 4.03
N GLU A 46 7.35 -4.13 4.08
CA GLU A 46 8.18 -4.53 2.93
C GLU A 46 8.19 -6.06 2.90
N THR A 47 7.74 -6.64 1.80
CA THR A 47 7.45 -8.08 1.71
C THR A 47 8.05 -8.72 0.46
N GLU A 48 8.87 -8.00 -0.32
CA GLU A 48 9.59 -8.50 -1.48
C GLU A 48 10.61 -9.58 -1.08
N HIS A 49 11.44 -9.33 -0.06
CA HIS A 49 12.38 -10.34 0.42
C HIS A 49 11.68 -11.54 1.04
N LEU A 50 10.56 -11.30 1.74
CA LEU A 50 9.75 -12.36 2.34
C LEU A 50 9.22 -13.33 1.27
N LEU A 51 8.86 -12.81 0.09
CA LEU A 51 8.39 -13.60 -1.05
C LEU A 51 9.46 -14.47 -1.71
N GLN A 52 10.73 -14.11 -1.55
CA GLN A 52 11.84 -14.91 -2.08
C GLN A 52 12.14 -16.11 -1.19
N LEU A 53 11.57 -16.17 0.02
CA LEU A 53 11.65 -17.33 0.89
C LEU A 53 10.74 -18.45 0.39
N ASP A 54 11.01 -19.67 0.85
CA ASP A 54 10.13 -20.80 0.59
C ASP A 54 8.79 -20.65 1.33
N GLU A 55 7.82 -21.50 0.99
CA GLU A 55 6.49 -21.47 1.63
C GLU A 55 6.58 -21.63 3.16
N ARG A 56 7.59 -22.36 3.65
CA ARG A 56 7.82 -22.57 5.07
C ARG A 56 8.18 -21.27 5.78
N GLY A 57 8.85 -20.33 5.12
CA GLY A 57 9.11 -19.01 5.69
C GLY A 57 8.02 -17.97 5.41
N ALA A 58 7.54 -17.89 4.18
CA ALA A 58 6.61 -16.83 3.77
C ALA A 58 5.23 -16.99 4.43
N VAL A 59 4.67 -18.20 4.42
CA VAL A 59 3.27 -18.42 4.84
C VAL A 59 3.03 -18.08 6.31
N PRO A 60 3.85 -18.52 7.29
CA PRO A 60 3.61 -18.21 8.69
C PRO A 60 3.67 -16.70 8.99
N VAL A 61 4.61 -15.98 8.37
CA VAL A 61 4.72 -14.53 8.54
C VAL A 61 3.50 -13.82 7.94
N LEU A 62 3.05 -14.21 6.75
CA LEU A 62 1.85 -13.62 6.14
C LEU A 62 0.59 -13.87 6.97
N LEU A 63 0.41 -15.10 7.47
CA LEU A 63 -0.70 -15.44 8.37
C LEU A 63 -0.65 -14.62 9.66
N TYR A 64 0.55 -14.40 10.21
CA TYR A 64 0.75 -13.54 11.36
C TYR A 64 0.35 -12.09 11.06
N LEU A 65 0.83 -11.51 9.95
CA LEU A 65 0.48 -10.15 9.54
C LEU A 65 -1.02 -9.98 9.34
N PHE A 66 -1.68 -10.94 8.67
CA PHE A 66 -3.14 -10.95 8.53
C PHE A 66 -3.84 -10.93 9.89
N ARG A 67 -3.43 -11.82 10.80
CA ARG A 67 -4.01 -11.88 12.15
C ARG A 67 -3.84 -10.55 12.90
N ARG A 68 -2.68 -9.92 12.77
CA ARG A 68 -2.38 -8.64 13.43
C ARG A 68 -3.19 -7.48 12.86
N ILE A 69 -3.37 -7.43 11.55
CA ILE A 69 -4.25 -6.45 10.91
C ILE A 69 -5.69 -6.64 11.41
N GLU A 70 -6.20 -7.87 11.42
CA GLU A 70 -7.56 -8.15 11.91
C GLU A 70 -7.80 -7.75 13.37
N GLN A 71 -6.79 -7.94 14.24
CA GLN A 71 -6.86 -7.57 15.65
C GLN A 71 -6.87 -6.05 15.86
N ARG A 72 -6.31 -5.28 14.91
CA ARG A 72 -6.27 -3.82 14.98
C ARG A 72 -7.53 -3.13 14.49
N LEU A 73 -8.42 -3.84 13.81
CA LEU A 73 -9.68 -3.28 13.35
C LEU A 73 -10.63 -3.08 14.53
N ASP A 74 -10.57 -1.89 15.11
CA ASP A 74 -11.38 -1.44 16.26
C ASP A 74 -12.73 -0.80 15.84
N GLY A 75 -13.01 -0.76 14.54
CA GLY A 75 -14.18 -0.12 13.96
C GLY A 75 -13.90 1.26 13.37
N SER A 76 -12.70 1.81 13.55
CA SER A 76 -12.25 3.02 12.85
C SER A 76 -12.09 2.76 11.34
N PRO A 77 -12.42 3.73 10.46
CA PRO A 77 -12.23 3.57 9.02
C PRO A 77 -10.78 3.22 8.68
N THR A 78 -10.57 2.03 8.11
CA THR A 78 -9.22 1.51 7.84
C THR A 78 -9.05 1.16 6.37
N LEU A 79 -7.95 1.59 5.77
CA LEU A 79 -7.54 1.19 4.42
C LEU A 79 -6.42 0.15 4.52
N ILE A 80 -6.63 -1.00 3.90
CA ILE A 80 -5.65 -2.06 3.77
C ILE A 80 -5.20 -2.07 2.31
N LEU A 81 -4.03 -1.50 2.03
CA LEU A 81 -3.47 -1.43 0.68
C LEU A 81 -2.56 -2.64 0.44
N LEU A 82 -2.86 -3.39 -0.62
CA LEU A 82 -2.02 -4.48 -1.12
C LEU A 82 -1.49 -4.05 -2.50
N ASP A 83 -0.22 -3.64 -2.52
CA ASP A 83 0.46 -3.16 -3.72
C ASP A 83 1.28 -4.29 -4.34
N GLU A 84 1.04 -4.59 -5.62
CA GLU A 84 1.67 -5.68 -6.38
C GLU A 84 1.71 -7.04 -5.67
N ALA A 85 0.70 -7.29 -4.85
CA ALA A 85 0.59 -8.50 -4.05
C ALA A 85 0.09 -9.74 -4.85
N TRP A 86 0.24 -9.73 -6.17
CA TRP A 86 -0.29 -10.79 -7.05
C TRP A 86 0.55 -12.06 -7.01
N SER A 87 1.86 -11.92 -6.76
CA SER A 87 2.77 -13.05 -6.53
C SER A 87 2.31 -13.90 -5.33
N TYR A 88 1.80 -13.29 -4.25
CA TYR A 88 1.28 -14.01 -3.09
C TYR A 88 0.06 -14.89 -3.43
N LEU A 89 -0.70 -14.54 -4.48
CA LEU A 89 -1.91 -15.28 -4.87
C LEU A 89 -1.60 -16.61 -5.56
N GLN A 90 -0.32 -16.91 -5.82
CA GLN A 90 0.10 -18.26 -6.19
C GLN A 90 -0.03 -19.24 -5.01
N HIS A 91 0.09 -18.75 -3.77
CA HIS A 91 -0.12 -19.57 -2.59
C HIS A 91 -1.61 -19.67 -2.23
N GLU A 92 -2.13 -20.89 -2.18
CA GLU A 92 -3.55 -21.16 -1.96
C GLU A 92 -4.06 -20.56 -0.64
N LEU A 93 -3.26 -20.65 0.44
CA LEU A 93 -3.64 -20.09 1.75
C LEU A 93 -3.81 -18.57 1.70
N PHE A 94 -2.92 -17.86 1.02
CA PHE A 94 -3.01 -16.40 0.89
C PHE A 94 -4.20 -16.01 0.00
N ARG A 95 -4.39 -16.74 -1.10
CA ARG A 95 -5.53 -16.56 -2.00
C ARG A 95 -6.85 -16.67 -1.26
N GLU A 96 -7.06 -17.75 -0.51
CA GLU A 96 -8.31 -17.96 0.23
C GLU A 96 -8.51 -16.92 1.35
N ARG A 97 -7.43 -16.51 2.02
CA ARG A 97 -7.49 -15.42 3.01
C ARG A 97 -7.87 -14.08 2.39
N LEU A 98 -7.29 -13.73 1.24
CA LEU A 98 -7.64 -12.49 0.57
C LEU A 98 -9.09 -12.51 0.05
N LYS A 99 -9.55 -13.65 -0.48
CA LYS A 99 -10.97 -13.83 -0.87
C LYS A 99 -11.91 -13.59 0.30
N ASP A 100 -11.59 -14.10 1.49
CA ASP A 100 -12.38 -13.86 2.71
C ASP A 100 -12.35 -12.38 3.13
N TRP A 101 -11.16 -11.76 3.11
CA TRP A 101 -11.01 -10.34 3.42
C TRP A 101 -11.84 -9.43 2.49
N LEU A 102 -11.82 -9.68 1.18
CA LEU A 102 -12.62 -8.93 0.21
C LEU A 102 -14.13 -9.00 0.51
N LYS A 103 -14.61 -10.10 1.10
CA LYS A 103 -16.03 -10.30 1.45
C LYS A 103 -16.39 -9.73 2.82
N THR A 104 -15.48 -9.78 3.78
CA THR A 104 -15.81 -9.56 5.21
C THR A 104 -15.37 -8.21 5.75
N MET A 105 -14.31 -7.59 5.19
CA MET A 105 -13.68 -6.38 5.75
C MET A 105 -14.62 -5.19 5.85
N ARG A 106 -15.59 -5.07 4.93
CA ARG A 106 -16.61 -4.02 4.98
C ARG A 106 -17.37 -4.01 6.31
N ARG A 107 -17.67 -5.17 6.90
CA ARG A 107 -18.40 -5.27 8.18
C ARG A 107 -17.57 -4.77 9.37
N ARG A 108 -16.25 -4.66 9.20
CA ARG A 108 -15.30 -4.14 10.20
C ARG A 108 -14.91 -2.67 9.95
N ASN A 109 -15.65 -1.96 9.09
CA ASN A 109 -15.33 -0.61 8.64
C ASN A 109 -13.95 -0.49 7.98
N ALA A 110 -13.51 -1.57 7.31
CA ALA A 110 -12.27 -1.62 6.57
C ALA A 110 -12.52 -1.81 5.07
N ALA A 111 -11.66 -1.23 4.25
CA ALA A 111 -11.64 -1.44 2.80
C ALA A 111 -10.28 -1.98 2.37
N VAL A 112 -10.31 -3.07 1.61
CA VAL A 112 -9.12 -3.64 0.96
C VAL A 112 -8.98 -2.97 -0.40
N VAL A 113 -7.80 -2.43 -0.68
CA VAL A 113 -7.44 -1.80 -1.95
C VAL A 113 -6.34 -2.62 -2.58
N LEU A 114 -6.63 -3.18 -3.75
CA LEU A 114 -5.65 -3.90 -4.56
C LEU A 114 -5.10 -2.94 -5.61
N ALA A 115 -3.77 -2.86 -5.72
CA ALA A 115 -3.09 -2.07 -6.73
C ALA A 115 -2.23 -2.97 -7.63
N THR A 116 -2.30 -2.71 -8.94
CA THR A 116 -1.49 -3.39 -9.95
C THR A 116 -1.17 -2.48 -11.11
N GLN A 117 0.03 -2.64 -11.67
CA GLN A 117 0.44 -2.04 -12.92
C GLN A 117 0.01 -2.88 -14.13
N GLN A 118 -0.14 -4.19 -13.97
CA GLN A 118 -0.47 -5.10 -15.06
C GLN A 118 -1.83 -5.75 -14.86
N ILE A 119 -2.74 -5.47 -15.80
CA ILE A 119 -4.06 -6.10 -15.85
C ILE A 119 -3.98 -7.63 -15.90
N SER A 120 -2.95 -8.18 -16.55
CA SER A 120 -2.71 -9.62 -16.63
C SER A 120 -2.50 -10.26 -15.27
N ASP A 121 -1.96 -9.54 -14.30
CA ASP A 121 -1.70 -10.09 -12.96
C ASP A 121 -3.02 -10.39 -12.27
N LEU A 122 -3.99 -9.48 -12.35
CA LEU A 122 -5.34 -9.72 -11.86
C LEU A 122 -6.03 -10.84 -12.67
N ALA A 123 -5.94 -10.84 -14.00
CA ALA A 123 -6.59 -11.87 -14.82
C ALA A 123 -6.09 -13.29 -14.50
N ASN A 124 -4.79 -13.45 -14.23
CA ASN A 124 -4.15 -14.74 -13.95
C ASN A 124 -4.09 -15.08 -12.44
N SER A 125 -4.58 -14.21 -11.57
CA SER A 125 -4.45 -14.34 -10.11
C SER A 125 -5.30 -15.44 -9.46
N GLY A 126 -6.29 -15.99 -10.17
CA GLY A 126 -7.29 -16.88 -9.58
C GLY A 126 -8.31 -16.20 -8.65
N ILE A 127 -8.30 -14.85 -8.59
CA ILE A 127 -9.27 -14.05 -7.83
C ILE A 127 -9.98 -12.98 -8.69
N ALA A 128 -9.81 -13.02 -10.01
CA ALA A 128 -10.41 -12.03 -10.92
C ALA A 128 -11.92 -11.89 -10.70
N ASP A 129 -12.65 -13.01 -10.68
CA ASP A 129 -14.11 -13.02 -10.51
C ASP A 129 -14.54 -12.39 -9.19
N ILE A 130 -13.84 -12.70 -8.09
CA ILE A 130 -14.19 -12.17 -6.77
C ILE A 130 -13.88 -10.67 -6.68
N VAL A 131 -12.82 -10.20 -7.34
CA VAL A 131 -12.48 -8.78 -7.43
C VAL A 131 -13.53 -8.05 -8.26
N LEU A 132 -13.92 -8.60 -9.41
CA LEU A 132 -14.95 -8.01 -10.26
C LEU A 132 -16.28 -7.87 -9.51
N GLU A 133 -16.66 -8.90 -8.74
CA GLU A 133 -17.91 -8.97 -7.97
C GLU A 133 -17.90 -8.12 -6.68
N ASN A 134 -16.81 -8.18 -5.88
CA ASN A 134 -16.79 -7.57 -4.53
C ASN A 134 -16.14 -6.18 -4.51
N CYS A 135 -15.28 -5.84 -5.47
CA CYS A 135 -14.70 -4.50 -5.57
C CYS A 135 -15.63 -3.59 -6.37
N ALA A 136 -16.59 -2.97 -5.67
CA ALA A 136 -17.56 -2.05 -6.26
C ALA A 136 -16.87 -0.85 -6.94
N THR A 137 -15.79 -0.34 -6.34
CA THR A 137 -15.01 0.77 -6.88
C THR A 137 -13.79 0.25 -7.63
N LYS A 138 -13.61 0.69 -8.87
CA LYS A 138 -12.41 0.41 -9.68
C LYS A 138 -11.87 1.74 -10.20
N ILE A 139 -10.56 1.93 -10.10
CA ILE A 139 -9.85 3.11 -10.61
C ILE A 139 -8.94 2.61 -11.72
N LEU A 140 -9.27 2.97 -12.96
CA LEU A 140 -8.55 2.56 -14.15
C LEU A 140 -7.66 3.72 -14.59
N LEU A 141 -6.36 3.42 -14.71
CA LEU A 141 -5.36 4.38 -15.16
C LEU A 141 -5.33 4.45 -16.69
N PRO A 142 -4.79 5.54 -17.26
CA PRO A 142 -4.59 5.67 -18.70
C PRO A 142 -3.80 4.50 -19.28
N ASN A 143 -4.31 3.92 -20.37
CA ASN A 143 -3.70 2.76 -21.03
C ASN A 143 -3.83 2.91 -22.56
N SER A 144 -2.72 3.24 -23.23
CA SER A 144 -2.66 3.36 -24.70
C SER A 144 -2.94 2.04 -25.42
N GLU A 145 -2.71 0.91 -24.74
CA GLU A 145 -2.91 -0.43 -25.28
C GLU A 145 -4.31 -0.98 -24.95
N ALA A 146 -5.27 -0.13 -24.54
CA ALA A 146 -6.58 -0.58 -24.07
C ALA A 146 -7.39 -1.38 -25.11
N ARG A 147 -7.09 -1.19 -26.40
CA ARG A 147 -7.74 -1.89 -27.52
C ARG A 147 -7.03 -3.17 -27.97
N THR A 148 -5.85 -3.47 -27.42
CA THR A 148 -5.18 -4.74 -27.70
C THR A 148 -6.09 -5.91 -27.28
N PRO A 149 -6.03 -7.08 -27.95
CA PRO A 149 -6.94 -8.18 -27.67
C PRO A 149 -6.97 -8.59 -26.18
N ASN A 150 -5.81 -8.58 -25.52
CA ASN A 150 -5.69 -8.96 -24.12
C ASN A 150 -6.31 -7.92 -23.17
N SER A 151 -5.93 -6.65 -23.29
CA SER A 151 -6.49 -5.59 -22.44
C SER A 151 -7.98 -5.39 -22.68
N ARG A 152 -8.42 -5.45 -23.94
CA ARG A 152 -9.84 -5.31 -24.31
C ARG A 152 -10.69 -6.42 -23.70
N ALA A 153 -10.23 -7.67 -23.72
CA ALA A 153 -10.95 -8.78 -23.11
C ALA A 153 -11.21 -8.53 -21.61
N PHE A 154 -10.19 -8.06 -20.88
CA PHE A 154 -10.34 -7.72 -19.47
C PHE A 154 -11.24 -6.51 -19.22
N TYR A 155 -11.10 -5.42 -19.97
CA TYR A 155 -11.98 -4.27 -19.81
C TYR A 155 -13.45 -4.61 -20.13
N ASN A 156 -13.68 -5.51 -21.09
CA ASN A 156 -15.01 -6.05 -21.37
C ASN A 156 -15.55 -6.86 -20.18
N GLN A 157 -14.71 -7.63 -19.47
CA GLN A 157 -15.12 -8.34 -18.24
C GLN A 157 -15.49 -7.37 -17.10
N ILE A 158 -14.84 -6.21 -17.02
CA ILE A 158 -15.26 -5.13 -16.11
C ILE A 158 -16.62 -4.52 -16.56
N GLY A 159 -17.00 -4.72 -17.82
CA GLY A 159 -18.23 -4.20 -18.41
C GLY A 159 -18.06 -2.80 -18.97
N LEU A 160 -16.89 -2.47 -19.50
CA LEU A 160 -16.66 -1.22 -20.23
C LEU A 160 -17.24 -1.29 -21.64
N ASN A 161 -17.82 -0.19 -22.10
CA ASN A 161 -18.25 0.00 -23.47
C ASN A 161 -17.16 0.69 -24.32
N GLU A 162 -17.36 0.76 -25.64
CA GLU A 162 -16.40 1.37 -26.57
C GLU A 162 -16.05 2.82 -26.23
N ARG A 163 -17.01 3.60 -25.73
CA ARG A 163 -16.76 5.00 -25.36
C ARG A 163 -15.89 5.10 -24.11
N GLU A 164 -16.04 4.17 -23.17
CA GLU A 164 -15.22 4.12 -21.96
C GLU A 164 -13.80 3.64 -22.28
N LEU A 165 -13.65 2.72 -23.23
CA LEU A 165 -12.34 2.34 -23.77
C LEU A 165 -11.64 3.54 -24.42
N ASP A 166 -12.34 4.36 -25.21
CA ASP A 166 -11.78 5.60 -25.77
C ASP A 166 -11.26 6.53 -24.66
N LEU A 167 -12.01 6.66 -23.56
CA LEU A 167 -11.62 7.52 -22.45
C LEU A 167 -10.34 7.03 -21.79
N ILE A 168 -10.19 5.72 -21.58
CA ILE A 168 -8.98 5.14 -21.00
C ILE A 168 -7.79 5.33 -21.92
N GLU A 169 -7.96 5.07 -23.22
CA GLU A 169 -6.90 5.17 -24.22
C GLU A 169 -6.40 6.60 -24.40
N LEU A 170 -7.32 7.58 -24.45
CA LEU A 170 -7.02 8.99 -24.71
C LEU A 170 -6.74 9.81 -23.43
N SER A 171 -6.82 9.19 -22.25
CA SER A 171 -6.61 9.89 -20.98
C SER A 171 -5.14 10.24 -20.74
N ILE A 172 -4.90 11.30 -19.95
CA ILE A 172 -3.55 11.82 -19.71
C ILE A 172 -2.94 11.12 -18.49
N PRO A 173 -1.80 10.42 -18.63
CA PRO A 173 -1.08 9.81 -17.51
C PRO A 173 -0.82 10.80 -16.36
N LYS A 174 -0.94 10.32 -15.12
CA LYS A 174 -0.72 11.11 -13.88
C LYS A 174 -1.69 12.28 -13.67
N LYS A 175 -2.77 12.36 -14.45
CA LYS A 175 -3.76 13.43 -14.36
C LYS A 175 -5.17 12.87 -14.36
N HIS A 176 -5.49 12.10 -15.40
CA HIS A 176 -6.80 11.52 -15.59
C HIS A 176 -6.86 10.11 -15.01
N TYR A 177 -7.98 9.79 -14.36
CA TYR A 177 -8.29 8.48 -13.79
C TYR A 177 -9.74 8.15 -14.12
N TYR A 178 -10.00 7.00 -14.71
CA TYR A 178 -11.36 6.56 -15.00
C TYR A 178 -11.91 5.74 -13.83
N MET A 179 -12.92 6.26 -13.14
CA MET A 179 -13.49 5.62 -11.95
C MET A 179 -14.82 4.97 -12.30
N THR A 180 -15.00 3.71 -11.89
CA THR A 180 -16.29 3.02 -11.91
C THR A 180 -16.71 2.70 -10.48
N SER A 181 -17.97 2.97 -10.13
CA SER A 181 -18.54 2.66 -8.82
C SER A 181 -20.05 2.39 -8.92
N ASN A 182 -20.66 1.99 -7.80
CA ASN A 182 -22.12 1.85 -7.70
C ASN A 182 -22.87 3.19 -7.89
N LEU A 183 -22.19 4.33 -7.71
CA LEU A 183 -22.78 5.66 -7.91
C LEU A 183 -22.72 6.13 -9.36
N GLY A 184 -22.00 5.40 -10.22
CA GLY A 184 -21.78 5.75 -11.61
C GLY A 184 -20.31 5.66 -12.01
N ARG A 185 -20.05 6.07 -13.25
CA ARG A 185 -18.75 5.99 -13.89
C ARG A 185 -18.36 7.34 -14.47
N ARG A 186 -17.12 7.78 -14.25
CA ARG A 186 -16.67 9.10 -14.68
C ARG A 186 -15.15 9.16 -14.83
N LEU A 187 -14.70 9.93 -15.83
CA LEU A 187 -13.32 10.39 -15.91
C LEU A 187 -13.10 11.52 -14.90
N VAL A 188 -12.17 11.31 -13.97
CA VAL A 188 -11.81 12.26 -12.93
C VAL A 188 -10.44 12.83 -13.25
N ASP A 189 -10.31 14.15 -13.13
CA ASP A 189 -9.02 14.82 -13.03
C ASP A 189 -8.69 14.91 -11.54
N LEU A 190 -7.56 14.32 -11.13
CA LEU A 190 -7.14 14.36 -9.73
C LEU A 190 -6.86 15.79 -9.27
N GLY A 191 -6.63 16.72 -10.21
CA GLY A 191 -6.56 18.16 -9.94
C GLY A 191 -5.46 18.52 -8.94
N VAL A 192 -4.42 17.68 -8.84
CA VAL A 192 -3.36 17.86 -7.84
C VAL A 192 -2.57 19.11 -8.22
N GLY A 193 -2.75 20.17 -7.43
CA GLY A 193 -2.03 21.41 -7.63
C GLY A 193 -0.52 21.20 -7.57
N ARG A 194 0.24 22.14 -8.16
CA ARG A 194 1.71 22.06 -8.23
C ARG A 194 2.36 21.88 -6.85
N VAL A 195 1.77 22.44 -5.79
CA VAL A 195 2.21 22.25 -4.40
C VAL A 195 2.09 20.79 -4.00
N ALA A 196 0.90 20.19 -4.08
CA ALA A 196 0.71 18.80 -3.68
C ALA A 196 1.57 17.84 -4.55
N LEU A 197 1.67 18.07 -5.86
CA LEU A 197 2.56 17.29 -6.75
C LEU A 197 4.03 17.40 -6.36
N SER A 198 4.48 18.53 -5.82
CA SER A 198 5.85 18.68 -5.34
C SER A 198 6.19 17.77 -4.15
N TRP A 199 5.17 17.22 -3.48
CA TRP A 199 5.29 16.29 -2.37
C TRP A 199 5.00 14.86 -2.81
N VAL A 200 3.78 14.61 -3.31
CA VAL A 200 3.31 13.25 -3.62
C VAL A 200 3.85 12.71 -4.96
N GLY A 201 4.38 13.60 -5.80
CA GLY A 201 4.98 13.24 -7.08
C GLY A 201 6.45 12.87 -7.01
N VAL A 202 7.08 12.91 -5.83
CA VAL A 202 8.51 12.62 -5.64
C VAL A 202 8.73 11.12 -5.62
N ASN A 203 9.23 10.57 -6.73
CA ASN A 203 9.35 9.12 -6.94
C ASN A 203 10.74 8.70 -7.46
N GLY A 204 11.65 9.65 -7.70
CA GLY A 204 13.03 9.37 -8.12
C GLY A 204 14.02 9.22 -6.96
N ARG A 205 15.01 8.33 -7.11
CA ARG A 205 16.13 8.18 -6.15
C ARG A 205 16.90 9.48 -5.93
N GLU A 206 17.10 10.27 -6.98
CA GLU A 206 17.79 11.56 -6.91
C GLU A 206 17.00 12.59 -6.12
N GLU A 207 15.70 12.74 -6.41
CA GLU A 207 14.83 13.67 -5.68
C GLU A 207 14.69 13.27 -4.21
N ARG A 208 14.64 11.97 -3.90
CA ARG A 208 14.60 11.51 -2.51
C ARG A 208 15.88 11.89 -1.75
N LYS A 209 17.05 11.67 -2.33
CA LYS A 209 18.33 12.11 -1.76
C LYS A 209 18.37 13.62 -1.56
N LEU A 210 17.79 14.38 -2.49
CA LEU A 210 17.66 15.82 -2.37
C LEU A 210 16.83 16.20 -1.13
N VAL A 211 15.65 15.60 -0.96
CA VAL A 211 14.79 15.83 0.21
C VAL A 211 15.52 15.46 1.52
N GLU A 212 16.19 14.31 1.57
CA GLU A 212 16.95 13.89 2.75
C GLU A 212 18.09 14.88 3.08
N THR A 213 18.80 15.36 2.06
CA THR A 213 19.84 16.38 2.22
C THR A 213 19.26 17.70 2.73
N MET A 214 18.08 18.09 2.23
CA MET A 214 17.38 19.30 2.65
C MET A 214 16.94 19.23 4.11
N ILE A 215 16.36 18.10 4.52
CA ILE A 215 15.99 17.83 5.92
C ILE A 215 17.24 17.93 6.82
N GLY A 216 18.36 17.35 6.39
CA GLY A 216 19.62 17.40 7.14
C GLY A 216 20.23 18.80 7.26
N ARG A 217 20.10 19.64 6.22
CA ARG A 217 20.66 21.02 6.19
C ARG A 217 19.76 22.05 6.85
N HIS A 218 18.45 21.84 6.83
CA HIS A 218 17.45 22.82 7.25
C HIS A 218 16.44 22.16 8.19
N SER A 219 16.77 22.04 9.48
CA SER A 219 15.94 21.33 10.47
C SER A 219 14.44 21.65 10.41
N HIS A 220 14.03 22.88 10.74
CA HIS A 220 12.62 23.28 10.77
C HIS A 220 12.13 23.88 9.45
N GLY A 221 13.01 24.55 8.69
CA GLY A 221 12.67 25.29 7.47
C GLY A 221 12.81 24.52 6.15
N TRP A 222 13.17 23.23 6.16
CA TRP A 222 13.40 22.50 4.90
C TRP A 222 12.17 22.46 4.00
N ARG A 223 10.95 22.49 4.56
CA ARG A 223 9.71 22.44 3.77
C ARG A 223 9.54 23.69 2.92
N THR A 224 9.82 24.84 3.53
CA THR A 224 9.82 26.14 2.86
C THR A 224 10.89 26.19 1.76
N GLU A 225 12.11 25.71 2.05
CA GLU A 225 13.19 25.71 1.06
C GLU A 225 12.96 24.69 -0.07
N TRP A 226 12.32 23.56 0.23
CA TRP A 226 11.87 22.59 -0.77
C TRP A 226 10.90 23.22 -1.77
N LEU A 227 9.91 23.98 -1.29
CA LEU A 227 8.96 24.67 -2.16
C LEU A 227 9.67 25.73 -3.03
N ARG A 228 10.67 26.44 -2.52
CA ARG A 228 11.49 27.37 -3.33
C ARG A 228 12.25 26.64 -4.42
N LEU A 229 12.87 25.50 -4.10
CA LEU A 229 13.59 24.66 -5.06
C LEU A 229 12.66 24.15 -6.17
N LYS A 230 11.40 23.85 -5.84
CA LYS A 230 10.36 23.45 -6.79
C LYS A 230 9.73 24.63 -7.55
N GLY A 231 10.27 25.85 -7.38
CA GLY A 231 9.80 27.07 -8.06
C GLY A 231 8.48 27.63 -7.52
N LEU A 232 8.06 27.20 -6.32
CA LEU A 232 6.79 27.57 -5.69
C LEU A 232 7.01 28.65 -4.62
N HIS A 233 7.64 29.76 -5.01
CA HIS A 233 8.09 30.81 -4.09
C HIS A 233 6.96 31.44 -3.26
N GLU A 234 5.78 31.68 -3.85
CA GLU A 234 4.63 32.24 -3.12
C GLU A 234 4.16 31.31 -2.00
N TRP A 235 4.06 30.01 -2.29
CA TRP A 235 3.68 29.00 -1.30
C TRP A 235 4.75 28.77 -0.25
N ALA A 236 6.03 28.88 -0.62
CA ALA A 236 7.13 28.86 0.33
C ALA A 236 7.03 30.03 1.33
N ASN A 237 6.76 31.23 0.84
CA ASN A 237 6.62 32.41 1.71
C ASN A 237 5.39 32.29 2.64
N TYR A 238 4.27 31.80 2.13
CA TYR A 238 3.07 31.54 2.93
C TYR A 238 3.29 30.46 4.00
N LEU A 239 3.98 29.36 3.65
CA LEU A 239 4.31 28.33 4.63
C LEU A 239 5.24 28.88 5.71
N GLY A 240 6.26 29.64 5.32
CA GLY A 240 7.19 30.28 6.26
C GLY A 240 6.50 31.24 7.23
N SER A 241 5.49 32.00 6.80
CA SER A 241 4.73 32.86 7.71
C SER A 241 3.95 32.05 8.75
N LEU A 242 3.33 30.94 8.36
CA LEU A 242 2.61 30.05 9.27
C LEU A 242 3.53 29.33 10.27
N GLU A 243 4.73 28.93 9.82
CA GLU A 243 5.73 28.28 10.68
C GLU A 243 6.23 29.26 11.75
N ASN A 244 6.49 30.52 11.38
CA ASN A 244 6.91 31.57 12.31
C ASN A 244 5.83 31.94 13.33
N GLU A 245 4.56 32.05 12.91
CA GLU A 245 3.43 32.33 13.82
C GLU A 245 3.24 31.22 14.88
N ASN A 246 3.46 29.95 14.51
CA ASN A 246 3.35 28.83 15.45
C ASN A 246 4.52 28.74 16.43
N GLU A 247 5.73 29.16 16.03
CA GLU A 247 6.86 29.28 16.94
C GLU A 247 6.63 30.37 17.98
N GLU A 248 6.09 31.54 17.59
CA GLU A 248 5.73 32.60 18.54
C GLU A 248 4.70 32.08 19.57
N ILE A 249 3.59 31.50 19.12
CA ILE A 249 2.52 30.99 20.02
C ILE A 249 3.05 29.92 20.98
N SER A 250 3.92 29.02 20.52
CA SER A 250 4.51 27.96 21.34
C SER A 250 5.48 28.52 22.40
N THR A 251 6.16 29.62 22.10
CA THR A 251 7.06 30.34 23.03
C THR A 251 6.27 31.04 24.14
N TRP A 252 5.09 31.59 23.83
CA TRP A 252 4.18 32.18 24.84
C TRP A 252 3.48 31.14 25.72
N ALA A 253 3.16 29.95 25.19
CA ALA A 253 2.52 28.89 25.96
C ALA A 253 3.47 28.15 26.92
N SER A 254 4.78 28.36 26.79
CA SER A 254 5.84 27.71 27.58
C SER A 254 6.47 28.63 28.64
N ALA A 255 6.00 29.88 28.76
CA ALA A 255 6.42 30.88 29.74
C ALA A 255 5.36 31.08 30.83
#